data_AF-Q7UWB0-F1
#
_entry.id   AF-Q7UWB0-F1
#
_cell.length_a   1.000
_cell.length_b   1.000
_cell.length_c   1.000
_cell.angle_alpha   90.00
_cell.angle_beta   90.00
_cell.angle_gamma   90.00
#
_symmetry.space_group_name_H-M   'P 1'
#
loop_
_entity.id
_entity.type
_entity.pdbx_description
1 polymer ?
#
loop_
_entity_poly.entity_id
_entity_poly.type
_entity_poly.pdbx_seq_one_letter_code
_entity_poly.pdbx_strand_id
1 'polypeptide(L)'
;MILCPFPLSSPLSTSLPQNSFSLPRSRGRFRTPGMRRFFQSIRKATWTLFCLASLALILAFVTALPLLQLITLGYLLAVAGHLASGGQLKDALPNLNAAGVFGAAFLALAVASAPTRLLAHWESVAAVIDPGSPDATRLRIGALALSAFLTVYLGWAWVRGGRLKHYLWPQPKRFFKEAWRPSTWSQFADRVWAFLKGLRIPALFWMGVRGALLTLVWLIPAFVIMGVTRQGDNAADGLLGVLALFTLAFVLLYLPMLQTHFAAQNNWRAMFQWRQVRSDFRYAPWSWAGAMLVGLVLMPIPLYLLKIEATPQEITWLPCLVFVAFMLPARIAEGLALRRCRRLRVLAESGEWSPGVWSGRWWFVSRWAVRLVVMPAIVGFYMLVLMGSQFTSWDGVETWVRQHALLVPVPFVGV
;
A
#
# COMPACT_ATOMS: atom_id res chain seq x y z
N MET A 1 9.94 73.15 0.45
CA MET A 1 10.63 74.04 1.39
C MET A 1 11.19 73.13 2.49
N ILE A 2 12.35 72.50 2.33
CA ILE A 2 13.75 72.93 2.57
C ILE A 2 14.41 71.57 2.96
N LEU A 3 15.58 71.10 2.55
CA LEU A 3 16.70 71.50 1.70
C LEU A 3 17.48 70.20 1.37
N CYS A 4 18.10 70.16 0.19
CA CYS A 4 19.25 69.34 -0.25
C CYS A 4 20.47 69.49 0.71
N PRO A 5 21.69 68.88 0.54
CA PRO A 5 22.32 68.57 -0.77
C PRO A 5 23.43 67.47 -0.89
N PHE A 6 23.61 67.00 -2.14
CA PHE A 6 24.86 66.73 -2.91
C PHE A 6 25.98 65.79 -2.35
N PRO A 7 26.96 65.31 -3.18
CA PRO A 7 27.22 65.62 -4.59
C PRO A 7 27.46 64.44 -5.56
N LEU A 8 27.26 64.75 -6.85
CA LEU A 8 28.02 64.20 -7.98
C LEU A 8 29.47 64.71 -7.95
N SER A 9 30.44 63.85 -8.28
CA SER A 9 31.60 64.24 -9.10
C SER A 9 32.26 63.00 -9.76
N SER A 10 32.32 63.05 -11.09
CA SER A 10 33.15 62.27 -12.02
C SER A 10 34.64 62.71 -11.94
N PRO A 11 35.62 62.30 -12.81
CA PRO A 11 35.66 61.33 -13.92
C PRO A 11 36.95 60.46 -13.99
N LEU A 12 37.01 59.57 -15.01
CA LEU A 12 38.18 59.11 -15.80
C LEU A 12 39.39 58.45 -15.11
N SER A 13 39.61 57.16 -15.42
CA SER A 13 40.93 56.70 -15.90
C SER A 13 40.80 55.42 -16.74
N THR A 14 41.19 55.59 -17.99
CA THR A 14 41.56 54.56 -18.96
C THR A 14 42.85 53.87 -18.52
N SER A 15 42.82 52.56 -18.35
CA SER A 15 43.99 51.70 -18.54
C SER A 15 43.53 50.27 -18.78
N LEU A 16 43.69 49.80 -20.01
CA LEU A 16 43.74 48.36 -20.31
C LEU A 16 44.99 47.78 -19.62
N PRO A 17 44.87 46.61 -18.98
CA PRO A 17 45.97 45.66 -19.01
C PRO A 17 45.52 44.35 -19.65
N GLN A 18 46.32 43.94 -20.62
CA GLN A 18 46.51 42.57 -21.06
C GLN A 18 46.47 41.62 -19.87
N ASN A 19 45.65 40.58 -19.93
CA ASN A 19 45.88 39.37 -19.14
C ASN A 19 45.42 38.15 -19.94
N SER A 20 46.43 37.50 -20.53
CA SER A 20 46.57 36.07 -20.78
C SER A 20 45.29 35.22 -20.74
N PHE A 21 44.88 34.78 -21.91
CA PHE A 21 43.93 33.69 -22.10
C PHE A 21 44.56 32.38 -21.58
N SER A 22 44.42 32.10 -20.28
CA SER A 22 44.76 30.79 -19.73
C SER A 22 43.60 29.83 -20.00
N LEU A 23 43.76 28.97 -21.00
CA LEU A 23 42.85 27.85 -21.26
C LEU A 23 42.65 27.03 -19.96
N PRO A 24 41.41 26.66 -19.59
CA PRO A 24 41.22 25.71 -18.52
C PRO A 24 41.81 24.36 -18.96
N ARG A 25 42.93 23.97 -18.34
CA ARG A 25 43.42 22.58 -18.37
C ARG A 25 42.37 21.71 -17.68
N SER A 26 41.40 21.27 -18.49
CA SER A 26 40.51 20.16 -18.22
C SER A 26 41.38 18.90 -18.04
N ARG A 27 41.82 18.66 -16.80
CA ARG A 27 42.29 17.34 -16.40
C ARG A 27 41.07 16.43 -16.44
N GLY A 28 40.91 15.74 -17.55
CA GLY A 28 39.97 14.64 -17.71
C GLY A 28 40.21 13.57 -16.66
N ARG A 29 39.42 13.61 -15.58
CA ARG A 29 39.08 12.41 -14.81
C ARG A 29 37.76 11.90 -15.36
N PHE A 30 37.84 11.13 -16.45
CA PHE A 30 36.80 10.15 -16.78
C PHE A 30 36.85 9.04 -15.72
N ARG A 31 36.29 9.31 -14.54
CA ARG A 31 35.92 8.26 -13.59
C ARG A 31 34.55 7.73 -14.03
N THR A 32 34.55 6.52 -14.58
CA THR A 32 33.35 5.77 -14.99
C THR A 32 32.29 5.76 -13.87
N PRO A 33 31.16 6.50 -14.03
CA PRO A 33 30.16 6.64 -12.97
C PRO A 33 29.03 5.59 -13.06
N GLY A 34 29.04 4.71 -14.08
CA GLY A 34 27.95 3.76 -14.36
C GLY A 34 27.77 2.71 -13.27
N MET A 35 28.86 2.02 -12.89
CA MET A 35 28.78 0.87 -11.98
C MET A 35 28.32 1.27 -10.57
N ARG A 36 28.84 2.40 -10.03
CA ARG A 36 28.44 2.89 -8.70
C ARG A 36 26.99 3.36 -8.68
N ARG A 37 26.50 4.00 -9.76
CA ARG A 37 25.09 4.39 -9.89
C ARG A 37 24.18 3.17 -10.00
N PHE A 38 24.58 2.15 -10.76
CA PHE A 38 23.85 0.89 -10.89
C PHE A 38 23.69 0.17 -9.54
N PHE A 39 24.78 -0.04 -8.80
CA PHE A 39 24.71 -0.63 -7.46
C PHE A 39 23.88 0.19 -6.47
N GLN A 40 23.93 1.53 -6.56
CA GLN A 40 23.09 2.40 -5.73
C GLN A 40 21.61 2.27 -6.09
N SER A 41 21.28 2.14 -7.37
CA SER A 41 19.91 1.91 -7.85
C SER A 41 19.37 0.57 -7.39
N ILE A 42 20.14 -0.53 -7.54
CA ILE A 42 19.76 -1.85 -7.03
C ILE A 42 19.52 -1.78 -5.52
N ARG A 43 20.48 -1.25 -4.75
CA ARG A 43 20.34 -1.14 -3.29
C ARG A 43 19.10 -0.35 -2.89
N LYS A 44 18.79 0.72 -3.61
CA LYS A 44 17.59 1.54 -3.37
C LYS A 44 16.33 0.74 -3.70
N ALA A 45 16.30 0.05 -4.84
CA ALA A 45 15.17 -0.78 -5.25
C ALA A 45 14.91 -1.91 -4.27
N THR A 46 15.94 -2.68 -3.88
CA THR A 46 15.83 -3.76 -2.89
C THR A 46 15.33 -3.22 -1.55
N TRP A 47 15.84 -2.07 -1.09
CA TRP A 47 15.36 -1.46 0.14
C TRP A 47 13.90 -1.02 0.05
N THR A 48 13.48 -0.43 -1.08
CA THR A 48 12.08 -0.04 -1.29
C THR A 48 11.16 -1.27 -1.35
N LEU A 49 11.56 -2.35 -2.02
CA LEU A 49 10.83 -3.62 -2.04
C LEU A 49 10.72 -4.20 -0.63
N PHE A 50 11.79 -4.18 0.15
CA PHE A 50 11.79 -4.63 1.54
C PHE A 50 10.85 -3.79 2.41
N CYS A 51 10.85 -2.46 2.26
CA CYS A 51 9.91 -1.57 2.94
C CYS A 51 8.45 -1.86 2.56
N LEU A 52 8.18 -2.12 1.28
CA LEU A 52 6.84 -2.48 0.79
C LEU A 52 6.38 -3.83 1.36
N ALA A 53 7.26 -4.84 1.34
CA ALA A 53 6.96 -6.15 1.92
C ALA A 53 6.71 -6.06 3.44
N SER A 54 7.53 -5.28 4.14
CA SER A 54 7.36 -5.04 5.59
C SER A 54 6.06 -4.31 5.90
N LEU A 55 5.72 -3.30 5.09
CA LEU A 55 4.45 -2.59 5.19
C LEU A 55 3.28 -3.54 4.97
N ALA A 56 3.34 -4.36 3.92
CA ALA A 56 2.31 -5.35 3.62
C ALA A 56 2.12 -6.35 4.77
N LEU A 57 3.21 -6.82 5.37
CA LEU A 57 3.18 -7.72 6.53
C LEU A 57 2.54 -7.06 7.77
N ILE A 58 2.92 -5.83 8.08
CA ILE A 58 2.33 -5.08 9.21
C ILE A 58 0.83 -4.88 8.97
N LEU A 59 0.45 -4.46 7.77
CA LEU A 59 -0.95 -4.23 7.42
C LEU A 59 -1.74 -5.55 7.43
N ALA A 60 -1.14 -6.65 6.98
CA ALA A 60 -1.75 -7.98 7.03
C ALA A 60 -2.05 -8.42 8.46
N PHE A 61 -1.10 -8.22 9.38
CA PHE A 61 -1.29 -8.51 10.79
C PHE A 61 -2.40 -7.65 11.41
N VAL A 62 -2.42 -6.36 11.09
CA VAL A 62 -3.50 -5.43 11.51
C VAL A 62 -4.86 -5.87 10.95
N THR A 63 -4.87 -6.45 9.75
CA THR A 63 -6.09 -6.91 9.07
C THR A 63 -6.64 -8.21 9.66
N ALA A 64 -5.78 -9.08 10.18
CA ALA A 64 -6.22 -10.31 10.84
C ALA A 64 -7.03 -10.04 12.13
N LEU A 65 -6.89 -8.85 12.72
CA LEU A 65 -7.62 -8.45 13.91
C LEU A 65 -8.97 -7.79 13.51
N PRO A 66 -10.11 -8.26 14.05
CA PRO A 66 -11.41 -7.66 13.76
C PRO A 66 -11.42 -6.18 14.16
N LEU A 67 -12.19 -5.36 13.43
CA LEU A 67 -12.23 -3.89 13.51
C LEU A 67 -10.96 -3.18 13.02
N LEU A 68 -9.76 -3.67 13.38
CA LEU A 68 -8.49 -3.06 12.95
C LEU A 68 -8.27 -3.19 11.44
N GLN A 69 -8.91 -4.18 10.81
CA GLN A 69 -9.03 -4.29 9.35
C GLN A 69 -9.51 -2.99 8.66
N LEU A 70 -10.34 -2.17 9.33
CA LEU A 70 -10.80 -0.89 8.79
C LEU A 70 -9.67 0.13 8.65
N ILE A 71 -8.62 0.04 9.49
CA ILE A 71 -7.42 0.86 9.37
C ILE A 71 -6.69 0.51 8.08
N THR A 72 -6.59 -0.78 7.74
CA THR A 72 -5.99 -1.25 6.48
C THR A 72 -6.74 -0.70 5.28
N LEU A 73 -8.07 -0.80 5.28
CA LEU A 73 -8.89 -0.20 4.22
C LEU A 73 -8.68 1.31 4.13
N GLY A 74 -8.69 2.01 5.27
CA GLY A 74 -8.42 3.44 5.35
C GLY A 74 -7.03 3.81 4.81
N TYR A 75 -6.02 3.00 5.08
CA TYR A 75 -4.67 3.17 4.54
C TYR A 75 -4.66 3.02 3.01
N LEU A 76 -5.27 1.96 2.48
CA LEU A 76 -5.36 1.71 1.05
C LEU A 76 -6.11 2.84 0.31
N LEU A 77 -7.23 3.30 0.88
CA LEU A 77 -7.98 4.44 0.36
C LEU A 77 -7.17 5.73 0.43
N ALA A 78 -6.49 6.00 1.54
CA ALA A 78 -5.65 7.19 1.69
C ALA A 78 -4.54 7.24 0.64
N VAL A 79 -3.88 6.10 0.34
CA VAL A 79 -2.85 6.00 -0.72
C VAL A 79 -3.46 6.35 -2.08
N ALA A 80 -4.60 5.77 -2.44
CA ALA A 80 -5.28 6.05 -3.70
C ALA A 80 -5.72 7.52 -3.81
N GLY A 81 -6.30 8.06 -2.72
CA GLY A 81 -6.76 9.45 -2.63
C GLY A 81 -5.62 10.46 -2.76
N HIS A 82 -4.48 10.21 -2.11
CA HIS A 82 -3.30 11.09 -2.17
C HIS A 82 -2.64 11.07 -3.55
N LEU A 83 -2.65 9.91 -4.23
CA LEU A 83 -2.22 9.83 -5.63
C LEU A 83 -3.18 10.59 -6.55
N ALA A 84 -4.49 10.42 -6.36
CA ALA A 84 -5.52 11.07 -7.16
C ALA A 84 -5.56 12.60 -6.98
N SER A 85 -5.12 13.14 -5.85
CA SER A 85 -4.97 14.58 -5.61
C SER A 85 -3.69 15.17 -6.20
N GLY A 86 -2.77 14.34 -6.70
CA GLY A 86 -1.56 14.79 -7.39
C GLY A 86 -0.24 14.47 -6.69
N GLY A 87 -0.27 13.76 -5.55
CA GLY A 87 0.93 13.36 -4.79
C GLY A 87 1.90 12.47 -5.57
N GLN A 88 3.16 12.42 -5.14
CA GLN A 88 4.14 11.47 -5.69
C GLN A 88 3.95 10.10 -5.04
N LEU A 89 4.27 9.00 -5.74
CA LEU A 89 4.12 7.64 -5.21
C LEU A 89 4.89 7.41 -3.89
N LYS A 90 6.07 8.03 -3.78
CA LYS A 90 6.91 7.97 -2.57
C LYS A 90 6.28 8.68 -1.36
N ASP A 91 5.47 9.71 -1.60
CA ASP A 91 4.86 10.54 -0.57
C ASP A 91 3.45 10.05 -0.23
N ALA A 92 2.82 9.34 -1.19
CA ALA A 92 1.50 8.74 -1.05
C ALA A 92 1.47 7.47 -0.19
N LEU A 93 2.62 6.87 0.15
CA LEU A 93 2.74 5.73 1.08
C LEU A 93 3.21 6.24 2.44
N PRO A 94 2.30 6.51 3.40
CA PRO A 94 2.67 7.04 4.70
C PRO A 94 3.64 6.11 5.41
N ASN A 95 4.73 6.68 5.93
CA ASN A 95 5.71 6.02 6.79
C ASN A 95 6.35 4.73 6.23
N LEU A 96 6.46 4.60 4.89
CA LEU A 96 7.06 3.43 4.22
C LEU A 96 8.46 3.06 4.75
N ASN A 97 9.32 4.06 4.97
CA ASN A 97 10.67 3.83 5.49
C ASN A 97 10.65 3.28 6.92
N ALA A 98 9.74 3.77 7.76
CA ALA A 98 9.64 3.31 9.13
C ALA A 98 9.08 1.89 9.20
N ALA A 99 8.11 1.54 8.34
CA ALA A 99 7.64 0.17 8.20
C ALA A 99 8.79 -0.82 7.87
N GLY A 100 9.73 -0.42 7.00
CA GLY A 100 10.94 -1.22 6.74
C GLY A 100 11.87 -1.38 7.95
N VAL A 101 11.99 -0.37 8.82
CA VAL A 101 12.78 -0.49 10.05
C VAL A 101 12.13 -1.49 11.02
N PHE A 102 10.81 -1.44 11.17
CA PHE A 102 10.06 -2.43 11.97
C PHE A 102 10.14 -3.82 11.36
N GLY A 103 9.99 -3.96 10.03
CA GLY A 103 10.15 -5.25 9.36
C GLY A 103 11.55 -5.83 9.53
N ALA A 104 12.60 -5.00 9.48
CA ALA A 104 13.96 -5.43 9.78
C ALA A 104 14.11 -5.87 11.25
N ALA A 105 13.41 -5.23 12.19
CA ALA A 105 13.38 -5.65 13.59
C ALA A 105 12.72 -7.02 13.78
N PHE A 106 11.56 -7.25 13.16
CA PHE A 106 10.90 -8.55 13.18
C PHE A 106 11.74 -9.64 12.51
N LEU A 107 12.34 -9.34 11.36
CA LEU A 107 13.22 -10.29 10.67
C LEU A 107 14.45 -10.63 11.52
N ALA A 108 15.09 -9.63 12.13
CA ALA A 108 16.22 -9.84 13.02
C ALA A 108 15.83 -10.66 14.26
N LEU A 109 14.66 -10.40 14.84
CA LEU A 109 14.11 -11.19 15.94
C LEU A 109 13.85 -12.64 15.51
N ALA A 110 13.25 -12.86 14.33
CA ALA A 110 12.98 -14.18 13.81
C ALA A 110 14.28 -14.97 13.58
N VAL A 111 15.27 -14.36 12.91
CA VAL A 111 16.59 -14.96 12.67
C VAL A 111 17.32 -15.24 13.98
N ALA A 112 17.30 -14.29 14.93
CA ALA A 112 17.89 -14.50 16.26
C ALA A 112 17.18 -15.60 17.05
N SER A 113 15.86 -15.76 16.89
CA SER A 113 15.11 -16.81 17.58
C SER A 113 15.36 -18.22 17.03
N ALA A 114 15.91 -18.35 15.82
CA ALA A 114 16.16 -19.66 15.21
C ALA A 114 17.10 -20.56 16.05
N PRO A 115 18.30 -20.11 16.50
CA PRO A 115 19.18 -20.95 17.30
C PRO A 115 18.61 -21.28 18.69
N THR A 116 17.86 -20.38 19.31
CA THR A 116 17.21 -20.68 20.61
C THR A 116 16.10 -21.71 20.45
N ARG A 117 15.31 -21.62 19.37
CA ARG A 117 14.31 -22.65 19.02
C ARG A 117 14.95 -24.00 18.73
N LEU A 118 16.11 -24.02 18.07
CA LEU A 118 16.84 -25.25 17.79
C LEU A 118 17.33 -25.92 19.08
N LEU A 119 17.92 -25.16 20.00
CA LEU A 119 18.35 -25.69 21.30
C LEU A 119 17.16 -26.20 22.14
N ALA A 120 16.05 -25.48 22.16
CA ALA A 120 14.83 -25.91 22.84
C ALA A 120 14.23 -27.18 22.20
N HIS A 121 14.29 -27.29 20.86
CA HIS A 121 13.85 -28.49 20.17
C HIS A 121 14.72 -29.71 20.52
N TRP A 122 16.05 -29.54 20.55
CA TRP A 122 16.98 -30.61 20.94
C TRP A 122 16.83 -31.02 22.40
N GLU A 123 16.56 -30.06 23.29
CA GLU A 123 16.22 -30.34 24.69
C GLU A 123 14.94 -31.18 24.80
N SER A 124 13.89 -30.81 24.07
CA SER A 124 12.64 -31.59 24.01
C SER A 124 12.87 -33.00 23.49
N VAL A 125 13.71 -33.19 22.46
CA VAL A 125 14.06 -34.53 21.94
C VAL A 125 14.85 -35.33 22.98
N ALA A 126 15.83 -34.72 23.65
CA ALA A 126 16.63 -35.39 24.67
C ALA A 126 15.78 -35.82 25.88
N ALA A 127 14.81 -34.99 26.29
CA ALA A 127 13.92 -35.29 27.41
C ALA A 127 12.95 -36.44 27.12
N VAL A 128 12.59 -36.68 25.86
CA VAL A 128 11.77 -37.83 25.44
C VAL A 128 12.58 -39.13 25.44
N ILE A 129 13.86 -39.06 25.09
CA ILE A 129 14.74 -40.24 25.03
C ILE A 129 15.19 -40.66 26.44
N ASP A 130 15.67 -39.70 27.25
CA ASP A 130 16.18 -39.95 28.59
C ASP A 130 15.69 -38.85 29.57
N PRO A 131 14.54 -39.10 30.24
CA PRO A 131 13.93 -38.14 31.14
C PRO A 131 14.84 -37.80 32.33
N GLY A 132 15.21 -36.52 32.48
CA GLY A 132 16.05 -36.05 33.58
C GLY A 132 17.55 -36.12 33.32
N SER A 133 17.97 -36.44 32.09
CA SER A 133 19.39 -36.47 31.72
C SER A 133 20.10 -35.12 31.95
N PRO A 134 21.40 -35.14 32.32
CA PRO A 134 22.19 -33.92 32.51
C PRO A 134 22.35 -33.14 31.19
N ASP A 135 22.28 -33.80 30.04
CA ASP A 135 22.41 -33.17 28.73
C ASP A 135 21.16 -32.37 28.35
N ALA A 136 19.95 -32.86 28.66
CA ALA A 136 18.72 -32.07 28.52
C ALA A 136 18.79 -30.78 29.37
N THR A 137 19.30 -30.90 30.61
CA THR A 137 19.47 -29.74 31.50
C THR A 137 20.47 -28.72 30.96
N ARG A 138 21.61 -29.16 30.40
CA ARG A 138 22.60 -28.28 29.76
C ARG A 138 22.03 -27.54 28.56
N LEU A 139 21.28 -28.24 27.70
CA LEU A 139 20.62 -27.65 26.53
C LEU A 139 19.60 -26.58 26.95
N ARG A 140 18.82 -26.83 28.01
CA ARG A 140 17.88 -25.85 28.58
C ARG A 140 18.58 -24.59 29.08
N ILE A 141 19.67 -24.75 29.86
CA ILE A 141 20.47 -23.61 30.35
C ILE A 141 21.08 -22.85 29.18
N GLY A 142 21.60 -23.55 28.17
CA GLY A 142 22.14 -22.97 26.94
C GLY A 142 21.10 -22.16 26.18
N ALA A 143 19.88 -22.69 26.02
CA ALA A 143 18.77 -22.00 25.37
C ALA A 143 18.37 -20.71 26.12
N LEU A 144 18.31 -20.77 27.46
CA LEU A 144 18.02 -19.60 28.30
C LEU A 144 19.11 -18.53 28.22
N ALA A 145 20.38 -18.93 28.35
CA ALA A 145 21.51 -18.02 28.27
C ALA A 145 21.60 -17.33 26.90
N LEU A 146 21.41 -18.11 25.82
CA LEU A 146 21.41 -17.58 24.46
C LEU A 146 20.22 -16.63 24.23
N SER A 147 19.03 -16.97 24.73
CA SER A 147 17.84 -16.11 24.65
C SER A 147 18.05 -14.78 25.36
N ALA A 148 18.60 -14.81 26.58
CA ALA A 148 18.92 -13.59 27.34
C ALA A 148 19.95 -12.72 26.58
N PHE A 149 21.03 -13.33 26.08
CA PHE A 149 22.05 -12.63 25.32
C PHE A 149 21.50 -11.98 24.04
N LEU A 150 20.70 -12.72 23.27
CA LEU A 150 20.08 -12.21 22.04
C LEU A 150 19.06 -11.11 22.31
N THR A 151 18.32 -11.18 23.42
CA THR A 151 17.38 -10.13 23.82
C THR A 151 18.10 -8.82 24.09
N VAL A 152 19.21 -8.88 24.85
CA VAL A 152 20.07 -7.70 25.11
C VAL A 152 20.67 -7.17 23.81
N TYR A 153 21.16 -8.06 22.95
CA TYR A 153 21.73 -7.71 21.65
C TYR A 153 20.73 -7.00 20.72
N LEU A 154 19.53 -7.55 20.58
CA LEU A 154 18.47 -6.99 19.74
C LEU A 154 17.96 -5.67 20.29
N GLY A 155 17.73 -5.59 21.61
CA GLY A 155 17.36 -4.34 22.29
C GLY A 155 18.37 -3.22 21.99
N TRP A 156 19.67 -3.54 22.06
CA TRP A 156 20.71 -2.58 21.71
C TRP A 156 20.73 -2.18 20.22
N ALA A 157 20.44 -3.11 19.30
CA ALA A 157 20.31 -2.79 17.88
C ALA A 157 19.12 -1.85 17.59
N TRP A 158 18.01 -2.02 18.32
CA TRP A 158 16.80 -1.19 18.20
C TRP A 158 17.01 0.23 18.72
N VAL A 159 17.65 0.37 19.88
CA VAL A 159 18.00 1.68 20.45
C VAL A 159 18.85 2.51 19.48
N ARG A 160 19.77 1.87 18.74
CA ARG A 160 20.59 2.53 17.71
C ARG A 160 19.83 2.89 16.43
N GLY A 161 18.55 2.53 16.32
CA GLY A 161 17.66 2.90 15.21
C GLY A 161 17.38 1.80 14.19
N GLY A 162 17.68 0.53 14.51
CA GLY A 162 17.10 -0.63 13.80
C GLY A 162 17.41 -0.75 12.29
N ARG A 163 18.47 -0.11 11.78
CA ARG A 163 18.90 -0.30 10.39
C ARG A 163 19.58 -1.66 10.24
N LEU A 164 19.51 -2.28 9.06
CA LEU A 164 20.21 -3.55 8.73
C LEU A 164 21.67 -3.59 9.22
N LYS A 165 22.41 -2.48 9.04
CA LYS A 165 23.80 -2.38 9.50
C LYS A 165 23.98 -2.52 11.02
N HIS A 166 22.98 -2.14 11.80
CA HIS A 166 23.06 -2.21 13.26
C HIS A 166 22.89 -3.64 13.79
N TYR A 167 22.17 -4.51 13.05
CA TYR A 167 22.06 -5.94 13.36
C TYR A 167 23.26 -6.77 12.88
N LEU A 168 24.07 -6.25 11.97
CA LEU A 168 25.30 -6.90 11.52
C LEU A 168 26.51 -6.50 12.38
N TRP A 169 26.47 -5.34 13.04
CA TRP A 169 27.60 -4.80 13.77
C TRP A 169 27.23 -4.32 15.19
N PRO A 170 27.62 -5.02 16.26
CA PRO A 170 27.18 -4.75 17.64
C PRO A 170 27.65 -3.41 18.24
N GLN A 171 28.72 -2.79 17.72
CA GLN A 171 29.41 -1.64 18.34
C GLN A 171 29.55 -1.76 19.88
N PRO A 172 30.30 -2.77 20.38
CA PRO A 172 30.35 -3.08 21.81
C PRO A 172 30.87 -1.91 22.68
N LYS A 173 31.79 -1.10 22.16
CA LYS A 173 32.33 0.07 22.88
C LYS A 173 31.28 1.14 23.21
N ARG A 174 30.23 1.28 22.40
CA ARG A 174 29.12 2.21 22.68
C ARG A 174 28.10 1.61 23.64
N PHE A 175 27.86 0.30 23.56
CA PHE A 175 26.94 -0.40 24.47
C PHE A 175 27.27 -0.10 25.93
N PHE A 176 28.50 -0.36 26.35
CA PHE A 176 28.90 -0.13 27.75
C PHE A 176 28.87 1.34 28.17
N LYS A 177 28.94 2.30 27.24
CA LYS A 177 28.93 3.74 27.55
C LYS A 177 27.53 4.36 27.59
N GLU A 178 26.62 3.87 26.76
CA GLU A 178 25.34 4.53 26.48
C GLU A 178 24.13 3.68 26.91
N ALA A 179 24.27 2.36 27.10
CA ALA A 179 23.15 1.48 27.48
C ALA A 179 22.60 1.79 28.88
N TRP A 180 23.46 2.24 29.80
CA TRP A 180 23.07 2.62 31.17
C TRP A 180 22.44 4.02 31.27
N ARG A 181 22.40 4.79 30.17
CA ARG A 181 21.81 6.14 30.19
C ARG A 181 20.30 6.04 29.95
N PRO A 182 19.45 6.51 30.87
CA PRO A 182 17.99 6.46 30.70
C PRO A 182 17.50 7.27 29.50
N SER A 183 18.24 8.32 29.12
CA SER A 183 17.93 9.15 27.94
C SER A 183 18.00 8.39 26.60
N THR A 184 18.77 7.30 26.51
CA THR A 184 18.88 6.51 25.29
C THR A 184 17.61 5.67 25.06
N TRP A 185 17.00 5.18 26.15
CA TRP A 185 15.76 4.40 26.13
C TRP A 185 14.53 5.27 25.91
N SER A 186 14.47 6.46 26.51
CA SER A 186 13.39 7.41 26.25
C SER A 186 13.35 7.84 24.77
N GLN A 187 14.51 8.11 24.17
CA GLN A 187 14.60 8.43 22.73
C GLN A 187 14.11 7.31 21.81
N PHE A 188 14.24 6.04 22.21
CA PHE A 188 13.68 4.93 21.45
C PHE A 188 12.15 4.90 21.57
N ALA A 189 11.62 5.01 22.79
CA ALA A 189 10.18 5.10 23.04
C ALA A 189 9.55 6.28 22.28
N ASP A 190 10.18 7.45 22.32
CA ASP A 190 9.74 8.64 21.59
C ASP A 190 9.69 8.42 20.08
N ARG A 191 10.64 7.66 19.51
CA ARG A 191 10.63 7.31 18.08
C ARG A 191 9.49 6.36 17.73
N VAL A 192 9.23 5.35 18.56
CA VAL A 192 8.09 4.43 18.39
C VAL A 192 6.77 5.22 18.49
N TRP A 193 6.66 6.09 19.48
CA TRP A 193 5.48 6.92 19.69
C TRP A 193 5.27 7.95 18.58
N ALA A 194 6.35 8.57 18.09
CA ALA A 194 6.32 9.47 16.94
C ALA A 194 5.88 8.75 15.66
N PHE A 195 6.30 7.50 15.46
CA PHE A 195 5.80 6.67 14.36
C PHE A 195 4.30 6.38 14.51
N LEU A 196 3.86 5.96 15.70
CA LEU A 196 2.47 5.63 15.97
C LEU A 196 1.54 6.86 15.77
N LYS A 197 1.97 8.04 16.26
CA LYS A 197 1.29 9.32 15.98
C LYS A 197 1.34 9.69 14.50
N GLY A 198 2.46 9.44 13.84
CA GLY A 198 2.69 9.71 12.43
C GLY A 198 1.78 8.90 11.51
N LEU A 199 1.30 7.73 11.94
CA LEU A 199 0.33 6.93 11.19
C LEU A 199 -1.08 7.56 11.14
N ARG A 200 -1.37 8.57 11.97
CA ARG A 200 -2.71 9.18 12.08
C ARG A 200 -3.81 8.12 12.17
N ILE A 201 -3.58 7.09 13.01
CA ILE A 201 -4.42 5.89 13.12
C ILE A 201 -5.92 6.23 13.23
N PRO A 202 -6.37 7.21 14.04
CA PRO A 202 -7.79 7.55 14.13
C PRO A 202 -8.37 8.08 12.81
N ALA A 203 -7.60 8.87 12.07
CA ALA A 203 -8.03 9.41 10.78
C ALA A 203 -8.14 8.30 9.73
N LEU A 204 -7.19 7.35 9.71
CA LEU A 204 -7.25 6.17 8.83
C LEU A 204 -8.43 5.28 9.19
N PHE A 205 -8.64 4.98 10.47
CA PHE A 205 -9.78 4.21 10.95
C PHE A 205 -11.09 4.84 10.51
N TRP A 206 -11.28 6.13 10.76
CA TRP A 206 -12.51 6.83 10.39
C TRP A 206 -12.66 6.98 8.86
N MET A 207 -11.57 7.05 8.10
CA MET A 207 -11.64 7.01 6.64
C MET A 207 -12.09 5.63 6.14
N GLY A 208 -11.57 4.56 6.75
CA GLY A 208 -11.94 3.17 6.44
C GLY A 208 -13.38 2.84 6.78
N VAL A 209 -13.86 3.23 7.98
CA VAL A 209 -15.27 3.07 8.39
C VAL A 209 -16.21 3.72 7.36
N ARG A 210 -15.92 4.97 7.00
CA ARG A 210 -16.74 5.73 6.05
C ARG A 210 -16.71 5.13 4.66
N GLY A 211 -15.53 4.72 4.19
CA GLY A 211 -15.37 4.02 2.92
C GLY A 211 -16.17 2.71 2.89
N ALA A 212 -16.07 1.90 3.94
CA ALA A 212 -16.77 0.62 4.07
C ALA A 212 -18.31 0.79 4.10
N LEU A 213 -18.82 1.70 4.94
CA LEU A 213 -20.26 1.96 5.04
C LEU A 213 -20.83 2.46 3.71
N LEU A 214 -20.13 3.39 3.05
CA LEU A 214 -20.58 3.91 1.76
C LEU A 214 -20.53 2.82 0.68
N THR A 215 -19.53 1.94 0.67
CA THR A 215 -19.54 0.80 -0.26
C THR A 215 -20.68 -0.16 0.00
N LEU A 216 -21.04 -0.42 1.26
CA LEU A 216 -22.16 -1.29 1.60
C LEU A 216 -23.47 -0.75 1.03
N VAL A 217 -23.69 0.57 1.07
CA VAL A 217 -24.86 1.21 0.45
C VAL A 217 -24.89 0.95 -1.06
N TRP A 218 -23.74 1.02 -1.74
CA TRP A 218 -23.66 0.71 -3.18
C TRP A 218 -23.81 -0.78 -3.49
N LEU A 219 -23.52 -1.66 -2.51
CA LEU A 219 -23.64 -3.11 -2.64
C LEU A 219 -25.04 -3.66 -2.30
N ILE A 220 -26.05 -2.81 -2.05
CA ILE A 220 -27.45 -3.23 -1.89
C ILE A 220 -27.91 -4.24 -2.98
N PRO A 221 -27.60 -4.04 -4.29
CA PRO A 221 -27.96 -5.02 -5.31
C PRO A 221 -27.36 -6.42 -5.06
N ALA A 222 -26.17 -6.51 -4.46
CA ALA A 222 -25.56 -7.79 -4.11
C ALA A 222 -26.32 -8.52 -2.98
N PHE A 223 -26.84 -7.77 -1.99
CA PHE A 223 -27.71 -8.35 -0.95
C PHE A 223 -29.02 -8.88 -1.55
N VAL A 224 -29.58 -8.19 -2.54
CA VAL A 224 -30.77 -8.64 -3.26
C VAL A 224 -30.50 -9.94 -4.01
N ILE A 225 -29.39 -10.04 -4.75
CA ILE A 225 -28.98 -11.28 -5.42
C ILE A 225 -28.88 -12.42 -4.40
N MET A 226 -28.19 -12.17 -3.29
CA MET A 226 -28.02 -13.15 -2.21
C MET A 226 -29.35 -13.64 -1.64
N GLY A 227 -30.30 -12.74 -1.39
CA GLY A 227 -31.65 -13.10 -0.91
C GLY A 227 -32.41 -13.97 -1.92
N VAL A 228 -32.45 -13.54 -3.19
CA VAL A 228 -33.09 -14.28 -4.29
C VAL A 228 -32.51 -15.67 -4.46
N THR A 229 -31.18 -15.80 -4.44
CA THR A 229 -30.52 -17.13 -4.60
C THR A 229 -30.73 -18.06 -3.41
N ARG A 230 -31.09 -17.56 -2.22
CA ARG A 230 -31.35 -18.38 -1.03
C ARG A 230 -32.81 -18.83 -0.89
N GLN A 231 -33.77 -18.03 -1.37
CA GLN A 231 -35.21 -18.21 -1.08
C GLN A 231 -36.10 -18.17 -2.33
N GLY A 232 -35.52 -18.05 -3.53
CA GLY A 232 -36.27 -17.81 -4.76
C GLY A 232 -37.04 -19.03 -5.24
N ASP A 233 -38.30 -19.13 -4.83
CA ASP A 233 -39.24 -20.16 -5.29
C ASP A 233 -40.09 -19.67 -6.48
N ASN A 234 -40.14 -18.37 -6.76
CA ASN A 234 -41.00 -17.77 -7.77
C ASN A 234 -40.25 -17.26 -9.01
N ALA A 235 -40.91 -17.29 -10.17
CA ALA A 235 -40.39 -16.71 -11.42
C ALA A 235 -40.11 -15.19 -11.32
N ALA A 236 -40.86 -14.47 -10.47
CA ALA A 236 -40.63 -13.06 -10.19
C ALA A 236 -39.28 -12.80 -9.50
N ASP A 237 -38.83 -13.72 -8.64
CA ASP A 237 -37.55 -13.60 -7.93
C ASP A 237 -36.38 -13.74 -8.92
N GLY A 238 -36.53 -14.58 -9.94
CA GLY A 238 -35.56 -14.71 -11.04
C GLY A 238 -35.35 -13.40 -11.82
N LEU A 239 -36.45 -12.72 -12.20
CA LEU A 239 -36.40 -11.41 -12.86
C LEU A 239 -35.72 -10.35 -11.98
N LEU A 240 -36.03 -10.37 -10.69
CA LEU A 240 -35.48 -9.45 -9.70
C LEU A 240 -33.97 -9.69 -9.52
N GLY A 241 -33.53 -10.95 -9.52
CA GLY A 241 -32.12 -11.34 -9.53
C GLY A 241 -31.36 -10.86 -10.76
N VAL A 242 -31.95 -10.98 -11.96
CA VAL A 242 -31.34 -10.48 -13.22
C VAL A 242 -31.21 -8.96 -13.19
N LEU A 243 -32.26 -8.24 -12.75
CA LEU A 243 -32.22 -6.78 -12.61
C LEU A 243 -31.14 -6.35 -11.59
N ALA A 244 -31.04 -7.06 -10.47
CA ALA A 244 -30.03 -6.81 -9.45
C ALA A 244 -28.61 -7.08 -9.97
N LEU A 245 -28.42 -8.12 -10.79
CA LEU A 245 -27.14 -8.43 -11.45
C LEU A 245 -26.70 -7.30 -12.40
N PHE A 246 -27.59 -6.81 -13.26
CA PHE A 246 -27.29 -5.67 -14.14
C PHE A 246 -27.01 -4.39 -13.35
N THR A 247 -27.77 -4.16 -12.27
CA THR A 247 -27.56 -3.01 -11.39
C THR A 247 -26.19 -3.10 -10.71
N LEU A 248 -25.82 -4.26 -10.18
CA LEU A 248 -24.51 -4.48 -9.58
C LEU A 248 -23.39 -4.29 -10.61
N ALA A 249 -23.55 -4.77 -11.84
CA ALA A 249 -22.56 -4.56 -12.90
C ALA A 249 -22.36 -3.07 -13.20
N PHE A 250 -23.46 -2.31 -13.24
CA PHE A 250 -23.40 -0.87 -13.40
C PHE A 250 -22.70 -0.17 -12.22
N VAL A 251 -22.95 -0.62 -10.99
CA VAL A 251 -22.27 -0.08 -9.79
C VAL A 251 -20.76 -0.35 -9.85
N LEU A 252 -20.36 -1.58 -10.15
CA LEU A 252 -18.95 -2.00 -10.19
C LEU A 252 -18.12 -1.23 -11.23
N LEU A 253 -18.77 -0.76 -12.31
CA LEU A 253 -18.14 0.07 -13.32
C LEU A 253 -17.58 1.39 -12.77
N TYR A 254 -18.21 1.95 -11.72
CA TYR A 254 -17.85 3.26 -11.16
C TYR A 254 -17.33 3.20 -9.73
N LEU A 255 -17.69 2.16 -8.96
CA LEU A 255 -17.47 2.12 -7.52
C LEU A 255 -15.98 2.23 -7.10
N PRO A 256 -15.01 1.51 -7.71
CA PRO A 256 -13.60 1.67 -7.31
C PRO A 256 -13.08 3.11 -7.49
N MET A 257 -13.57 3.79 -8.53
CA MET A 257 -13.18 5.17 -8.82
C MET A 257 -13.91 6.16 -7.93
N LEU A 258 -15.16 5.87 -7.55
CA LEU A 258 -15.87 6.61 -6.51
C LEU A 258 -15.18 6.50 -5.15
N GLN A 259 -14.68 5.31 -4.77
CA GLN A 259 -13.90 5.11 -3.54
C GLN A 259 -12.61 5.95 -3.55
N THR A 260 -11.88 5.95 -4.67
CA THR A 260 -10.68 6.77 -4.85
C THR A 260 -11.00 8.27 -4.82
N HIS A 261 -12.10 8.67 -5.44
CA HIS A 261 -12.58 10.06 -5.46
C HIS A 261 -13.00 10.53 -4.06
N PHE A 262 -13.72 9.69 -3.31
CA PHE A 262 -14.06 9.89 -1.91
C PHE A 262 -12.81 10.07 -1.05
N ALA A 263 -11.82 9.19 -1.20
CA ALA A 263 -10.58 9.28 -0.44
C ALA A 263 -9.77 10.56 -0.74
N ALA A 264 -9.83 11.05 -2.00
CA ALA A 264 -9.18 12.29 -2.38
C ALA A 264 -9.86 13.54 -1.80
N GLN A 265 -11.20 13.55 -1.67
CA GLN A 265 -11.94 14.70 -1.15
C GLN A 265 -12.19 14.64 0.37
N ASN A 266 -12.12 13.46 0.98
CA ASN A 266 -12.45 13.21 2.39
C ASN A 266 -13.87 13.69 2.79
N ASN A 267 -14.81 13.67 1.84
CA ASN A 267 -16.21 14.10 2.03
C ASN A 267 -17.17 12.97 1.66
N TRP A 268 -18.15 12.69 2.51
CA TRP A 268 -19.19 11.68 2.30
C TRP A 268 -19.94 11.83 0.96
N ARG A 269 -20.26 13.08 0.58
CA ARG A 269 -21.02 13.36 -0.65
C ARG A 269 -20.23 12.97 -1.90
N ALA A 270 -18.91 12.93 -1.84
CA ALA A 270 -18.04 12.63 -2.96
C ALA A 270 -18.27 11.20 -3.50
N MET A 271 -18.72 10.28 -2.65
CA MET A 271 -19.05 8.91 -3.06
C MET A 271 -20.35 8.80 -3.89
N PHE A 272 -21.17 9.85 -3.90
CA PHE A 272 -22.38 9.95 -4.72
C PHE A 272 -22.23 10.87 -5.93
N GLN A 273 -21.05 11.48 -6.12
CA GLN A 273 -20.75 12.37 -7.25
C GLN A 273 -20.38 11.59 -8.53
N TRP A 274 -21.22 10.63 -8.90
CA TRP A 274 -21.02 9.79 -10.08
C TRP A 274 -20.90 10.58 -11.38
N ARG A 275 -21.59 11.74 -11.49
CA ARG A 275 -21.48 12.65 -12.64
C ARG A 275 -20.07 13.17 -12.84
N GLN A 276 -19.34 13.47 -11.76
CA GLN A 276 -17.97 13.97 -11.82
C GLN A 276 -16.99 12.86 -12.19
N VAL A 277 -17.15 11.68 -11.61
CA VAL A 277 -16.37 10.48 -11.98
C VAL A 277 -16.60 10.14 -13.47
N ARG A 278 -17.83 10.24 -13.94
CA ARG A 278 -18.19 10.06 -15.36
C ARG A 278 -17.62 11.16 -16.28
N SER A 279 -17.50 12.40 -15.82
CA SER A 279 -16.83 13.44 -16.61
C SER A 279 -15.33 13.18 -16.69
N ASP A 280 -14.71 12.75 -15.59
CA ASP A 280 -13.26 12.51 -15.51
C ASP A 280 -12.86 11.35 -16.44
N PHE A 281 -13.69 10.30 -16.57
CA PHE A 281 -13.49 9.18 -17.50
C PHE A 281 -13.24 9.63 -18.96
N ARG A 282 -13.87 10.73 -19.40
CA ARG A 282 -13.80 11.20 -20.80
C ARG A 282 -12.39 11.63 -21.22
N TYR A 283 -11.53 11.97 -20.26
CA TYR A 283 -10.21 12.52 -20.50
C TYR A 283 -9.10 11.47 -20.57
N ALA A 284 -9.27 10.29 -19.95
CA ALA A 284 -8.27 9.21 -20.05
C ALA A 284 -8.92 7.81 -19.99
N PRO A 285 -9.69 7.42 -21.02
CA PRO A 285 -10.47 6.18 -20.99
C PRO A 285 -9.59 4.93 -20.82
N TRP A 286 -8.44 4.87 -21.52
CA TRP A 286 -7.51 3.73 -21.42
C TRP A 286 -6.83 3.60 -20.05
N SER A 287 -6.50 4.73 -19.42
CA SER A 287 -5.92 4.70 -18.08
C SER A 287 -6.93 4.18 -17.06
N TRP A 288 -8.19 4.55 -17.24
CA TRP A 288 -9.30 4.03 -16.43
C TRP A 288 -9.52 2.55 -16.66
N ALA A 289 -9.50 2.09 -17.92
CA ALA A 289 -9.58 0.68 -18.30
C ALA A 289 -8.45 -0.14 -17.68
N GLY A 290 -7.22 0.35 -17.78
CA GLY A 290 -6.07 -0.30 -17.15
C GLY A 290 -6.25 -0.42 -15.63
N ALA A 291 -6.69 0.65 -14.96
CA ALA A 291 -6.92 0.59 -13.52
C ALA A 291 -8.07 -0.34 -13.12
N MET A 292 -9.17 -0.37 -13.88
CA MET A 292 -10.27 -1.31 -13.65
C MET A 292 -9.85 -2.76 -13.90
N LEU A 293 -9.08 -3.02 -14.96
CA LEU A 293 -8.55 -4.34 -15.24
C LEU A 293 -7.63 -4.81 -14.10
N VAL A 294 -6.73 -3.94 -13.62
CA VAL A 294 -5.85 -4.29 -12.51
C VAL A 294 -6.65 -4.47 -11.20
N GLY A 295 -7.59 -3.57 -10.91
CA GLY A 295 -8.29 -3.51 -9.64
C GLY A 295 -9.48 -4.45 -9.47
N LEU A 296 -10.13 -4.89 -10.55
CA LEU A 296 -11.24 -5.85 -10.51
C LEU A 296 -10.83 -7.25 -10.96
N VAL A 297 -9.90 -7.37 -11.90
CA VAL A 297 -9.58 -8.65 -12.55
C VAL A 297 -8.21 -9.16 -12.13
N LEU A 298 -7.12 -8.49 -12.52
CA LEU A 298 -5.77 -9.04 -12.40
C LEU A 298 -5.34 -9.28 -10.96
N MET A 299 -5.59 -8.32 -10.06
CA MET A 299 -5.16 -8.42 -8.66
C MET A 299 -6.12 -9.20 -7.77
N PRO A 300 -7.46 -9.08 -7.90
CA PRO A 300 -8.39 -9.83 -7.04
C PRO A 300 -8.57 -11.30 -7.41
N ILE A 301 -8.43 -11.70 -8.68
CA ILE A 301 -8.66 -13.11 -9.08
C ILE A 301 -7.83 -14.11 -8.26
N PRO A 302 -6.52 -13.91 -8.06
CA PRO A 302 -5.74 -14.77 -7.19
C PRO A 302 -6.30 -14.89 -5.76
N LEU A 303 -6.94 -13.83 -5.25
CA LEU A 303 -7.57 -13.82 -3.93
C LEU A 303 -8.84 -14.68 -3.90
N TYR A 304 -9.60 -14.74 -5.00
CA TYR A 304 -10.77 -15.62 -5.11
C TYR A 304 -10.37 -17.09 -5.21
N LEU A 305 -9.24 -17.42 -5.84
CA LEU A 305 -8.73 -18.80 -5.88
C LEU A 305 -8.32 -19.30 -4.49
N LEU A 306 -7.74 -18.44 -3.66
CA LEU A 306 -7.40 -18.78 -2.27
C LEU A 306 -8.64 -19.06 -1.39
N LYS A 307 -9.84 -18.68 -1.85
CA LYS A 307 -11.10 -18.87 -1.14
C LYS A 307 -11.69 -20.27 -1.30
N ILE A 308 -11.06 -21.12 -2.11
CA ILE A 308 -11.53 -22.48 -2.39
C ILE A 308 -11.24 -23.41 -1.21
N GLU A 309 -10.25 -23.10 -0.37
CA GLU A 309 -9.82 -23.95 0.75
C GLU A 309 -10.15 -23.32 2.10
N ALA A 310 -10.74 -24.10 3.02
CA ALA A 310 -10.99 -23.67 4.38
C ALA A 310 -9.66 -23.51 5.13
N THR A 311 -9.20 -22.28 5.32
CA THR A 311 -7.95 -22.04 6.06
C THR A 311 -8.16 -22.27 7.55
N PRO A 312 -7.35 -23.13 8.20
CA PRO A 312 -7.42 -23.33 9.64
C PRO A 312 -7.03 -22.04 10.37
N GLN A 313 -7.53 -21.86 11.59
CA GLN A 313 -7.47 -20.57 12.31
C GLN A 313 -6.04 -20.06 12.50
N GLU A 314 -5.07 -20.97 12.61
CA GLU A 314 -3.65 -20.69 12.80
C GLU A 314 -3.01 -20.00 11.57
N ILE A 315 -3.63 -20.12 10.38
CA ILE A 315 -3.10 -19.63 9.09
C ILE A 315 -3.93 -18.44 8.56
N THR A 316 -4.93 -17.95 9.30
CA THR A 316 -5.82 -16.85 8.90
C THR A 316 -5.09 -15.55 8.53
N TRP A 317 -3.87 -15.35 9.01
CA TRP A 317 -3.03 -14.18 8.67
C TRP A 317 -2.45 -14.25 7.25
N LEU A 318 -2.32 -15.44 6.66
CA LEU A 318 -1.70 -15.63 5.34
C LEU A 318 -2.60 -15.08 4.21
N PRO A 319 -3.92 -15.37 4.14
CA PRO A 319 -4.82 -14.71 3.20
C PRO A 319 -4.82 -13.18 3.32
N CYS A 320 -4.70 -12.65 4.54
CA CYS A 320 -4.62 -11.20 4.79
C CYS A 320 -3.35 -10.59 4.16
N LEU A 321 -2.23 -11.31 4.19
CA LEU A 321 -0.98 -10.89 3.55
C LEU A 321 -1.12 -10.82 2.03
N VAL A 322 -1.65 -11.89 1.43
CA VAL A 322 -1.88 -11.92 -0.02
C VAL A 322 -2.87 -10.82 -0.41
N PHE A 323 -3.96 -10.65 0.35
CA PHE A 323 -4.92 -9.57 0.12
C PHE A 323 -4.22 -8.21 0.04
N VAL A 324 -3.44 -7.83 1.06
CA VAL A 324 -2.77 -6.52 1.07
C VAL A 324 -1.76 -6.39 -0.07
N ALA A 325 -0.99 -7.45 -0.34
CA ALA A 325 0.03 -7.45 -1.38
C ALA A 325 -0.55 -7.20 -2.78
N PHE A 326 -1.75 -7.73 -3.07
CA PHE A 326 -2.44 -7.56 -4.34
C PHE A 326 -3.33 -6.31 -4.38
N MET A 327 -3.96 -5.94 -3.25
CA MET A 327 -4.85 -4.77 -3.21
C MET A 327 -4.13 -3.44 -3.19
N LEU A 328 -2.93 -3.36 -2.59
CA LEU A 328 -2.13 -2.14 -2.61
C LEU A 328 -1.83 -1.66 -4.05
N PRO A 329 -1.26 -2.48 -4.97
CA PRO A 329 -1.01 -2.06 -6.33
C PRO A 329 -2.29 -1.76 -7.11
N ALA A 330 -3.40 -2.47 -6.85
CA ALA A 330 -4.71 -2.14 -7.41
C ALA A 330 -5.14 -0.70 -7.07
N ARG A 331 -5.12 -0.34 -5.78
CA ARG A 331 -5.49 1.01 -5.32
C ARG A 331 -4.53 2.10 -5.79
N ILE A 332 -3.24 1.78 -5.95
CA ILE A 332 -2.27 2.68 -6.58
C ILE A 332 -2.65 2.94 -8.05
N ALA A 333 -3.02 1.90 -8.81
CA ALA A 333 -3.43 2.04 -10.20
C ALA A 333 -4.69 2.91 -10.35
N GLU A 334 -5.69 2.74 -9.48
CA GLU A 334 -6.90 3.57 -9.43
C GLU A 334 -6.57 5.04 -9.16
N GLY A 335 -5.73 5.31 -8.15
CA GLY A 335 -5.26 6.66 -7.82
C GLY A 335 -4.51 7.34 -8.97
N LEU A 336 -3.61 6.61 -9.63
CA LEU A 336 -2.85 7.13 -10.78
C LEU A 336 -3.73 7.39 -12.01
N ALA A 337 -4.70 6.52 -12.28
CA ALA A 337 -5.64 6.72 -13.38
C ALA A 337 -6.49 7.97 -13.15
N LEU A 338 -7.02 8.15 -11.94
CA LEU A 338 -7.81 9.34 -11.62
C LEU A 338 -6.97 10.62 -11.65
N ARG A 339 -5.71 10.57 -11.18
CA ARG A 339 -4.75 11.67 -11.31
C ARG A 339 -4.55 12.09 -12.76
N ARG A 340 -4.38 11.12 -13.66
CA ARG A 340 -4.20 11.39 -15.10
C ARG A 340 -5.44 12.02 -15.71
N CYS A 341 -6.63 11.50 -15.38
CA CYS A 341 -7.91 12.07 -15.84
C CYS A 341 -8.05 13.54 -15.44
N ARG A 342 -7.80 13.85 -14.16
CA ARG A 342 -7.91 15.21 -13.63
C ARG A 342 -6.87 16.16 -14.21
N ARG A 343 -5.63 15.70 -14.39
CA ARG A 343 -4.59 16.50 -15.05
C ARG A 343 -4.99 16.87 -16.47
N LEU A 344 -5.45 15.90 -17.27
CA LEU A 344 -5.87 16.15 -18.64
C LEU A 344 -7.13 17.02 -18.72
N ARG A 345 -8.04 16.91 -17.74
CA ARG A 345 -9.19 17.80 -17.62
C ARG A 345 -8.78 19.26 -17.42
N VAL A 346 -7.85 19.54 -16.50
CA VAL A 346 -7.35 20.90 -16.26
C VAL A 346 -6.64 21.46 -17.50
N LEU A 347 -5.87 20.63 -18.20
CA LEU A 347 -5.23 21.02 -19.46
C LEU A 347 -6.24 21.28 -20.58
N ALA A 348 -7.35 20.52 -20.62
CA ALA A 348 -8.43 20.74 -21.57
C ALA A 348 -9.19 22.06 -21.28
N GLU A 349 -9.47 22.33 -20.01
CA GLU A 349 -10.17 23.53 -19.55
C GLU A 349 -9.33 24.80 -19.77
N SER A 350 -7.99 24.70 -19.68
CA SER A 350 -7.06 25.81 -19.98
C SER A 350 -6.77 26.01 -21.47
N GLY A 351 -7.29 25.14 -22.35
CA GLY A 351 -7.06 25.20 -23.79
C GLY A 351 -5.66 24.75 -24.23
N GLU A 352 -4.76 24.40 -23.30
CA GLU A 352 -3.42 23.87 -23.61
C GLU A 352 -3.47 22.47 -24.23
N TRP A 353 -4.52 21.70 -23.91
CA TRP A 353 -4.72 20.37 -24.46
C TRP A 353 -6.01 20.31 -25.27
N SER A 354 -5.85 20.10 -26.57
CA SER A 354 -6.94 19.72 -27.47
C SER A 354 -6.51 18.46 -28.23
N PRO A 355 -7.34 17.41 -28.27
CA PRO A 355 -7.09 16.32 -29.20
C PRO A 355 -7.26 16.89 -30.62
N GLY A 356 -6.13 17.15 -31.32
CA GLY A 356 -6.12 17.71 -32.68
C GLY A 356 -7.08 16.98 -33.62
N VAL A 357 -7.57 17.67 -34.67
CA VAL A 357 -8.73 17.24 -35.49
C VAL A 357 -8.69 15.78 -35.96
N TRP A 358 -7.55 15.29 -36.43
CA TRP A 358 -7.36 13.88 -36.81
C TRP A 358 -7.36 12.94 -35.61
N SER A 359 -6.68 13.33 -34.52
CA SER A 359 -6.76 12.60 -33.25
C SER A 359 -8.16 12.67 -32.61
N GLY A 360 -9.00 13.64 -32.94
CA GLY A 360 -10.34 13.84 -32.38
C GLY A 360 -11.32 12.71 -32.73
N ARG A 361 -11.32 12.24 -33.99
CA ARG A 361 -12.12 11.07 -34.38
C ARG A 361 -11.62 9.79 -33.71
N TRP A 362 -10.31 9.53 -33.73
CA TRP A 362 -9.71 8.37 -33.04
C TRP A 362 -9.92 8.42 -31.52
N TRP A 363 -9.89 9.62 -30.93
CA TRP A 363 -10.19 9.86 -29.53
C TRP A 363 -11.67 9.59 -29.22
N PHE A 364 -12.57 10.04 -30.08
CA PHE A 364 -13.99 9.73 -29.97
C PHE A 364 -14.24 8.21 -30.05
N VAL A 365 -13.72 7.55 -31.09
CA VAL A 365 -13.85 6.11 -31.30
C VAL A 365 -13.27 5.33 -30.13
N SER A 366 -12.04 5.65 -29.71
CA SER A 366 -11.40 4.98 -28.57
C SER A 366 -12.18 5.16 -27.27
N ARG A 367 -12.72 6.36 -26.99
CA ARG A 367 -13.57 6.60 -25.82
C ARG A 367 -14.83 5.75 -25.84
N TRP A 368 -15.51 5.64 -26.97
CA TRP A 368 -16.72 4.83 -27.10
C TRP A 368 -16.41 3.33 -27.08
N ALA A 369 -15.34 2.90 -27.73
CA ALA A 369 -14.86 1.52 -27.69
C ALA A 369 -14.54 1.09 -26.24
N VAL A 370 -13.81 1.92 -25.49
CA VAL A 370 -13.53 1.61 -24.08
C VAL A 370 -14.81 1.60 -23.26
N ARG A 371 -15.73 2.53 -23.50
CA ARG A 371 -16.95 2.67 -22.69
C ARG A 371 -17.99 1.58 -22.95
N LEU A 372 -18.18 1.17 -24.20
CA LEU A 372 -19.23 0.24 -24.60
C LEU A 372 -18.74 -1.21 -24.71
N VAL A 373 -17.44 -1.42 -24.96
CA VAL A 373 -16.89 -2.77 -25.17
C VAL A 373 -15.97 -3.14 -24.02
N VAL A 374 -14.87 -2.41 -23.82
CA VAL A 374 -13.81 -2.83 -22.89
C VAL A 374 -14.29 -2.81 -21.44
N MET A 375 -14.97 -1.74 -21.01
CA MET A 375 -15.46 -1.58 -19.65
C MET A 375 -16.50 -2.64 -19.26
N PRO A 376 -17.60 -2.83 -20.03
CA PRO A 376 -18.53 -3.92 -19.78
C PRO A 376 -17.89 -5.30 -19.87
N ALA A 377 -16.91 -5.52 -20.75
CA ALA A 377 -16.20 -6.79 -20.83
C ALA A 377 -15.38 -7.08 -19.55
N ILE A 378 -14.66 -6.09 -19.01
CA ILE A 378 -13.91 -6.23 -17.75
C ILE A 378 -14.86 -6.56 -16.59
N VAL A 379 -15.93 -5.78 -16.44
CA VAL A 379 -16.91 -5.98 -15.37
C VAL A 379 -17.67 -7.30 -15.56
N GLY A 380 -18.07 -7.62 -16.79
CA GLY A 380 -18.76 -8.87 -17.12
C GLY A 380 -17.89 -10.10 -16.83
N PHE A 381 -16.60 -10.03 -17.15
CA PHE A 381 -15.66 -11.09 -16.79
C PHE A 381 -15.52 -11.24 -15.27
N TYR A 382 -15.40 -10.13 -14.53
CA TYR A 382 -15.38 -10.17 -13.07
C TYR A 382 -16.69 -10.73 -12.49
N MET A 383 -17.84 -10.37 -13.06
CA MET A 383 -19.15 -10.92 -12.67
C MET A 383 -19.26 -12.42 -12.94
N LEU A 384 -18.72 -12.90 -14.06
CA LEU A 384 -18.62 -14.33 -14.36
C LEU A 384 -17.77 -15.03 -13.29
N VAL A 385 -16.61 -14.48 -12.92
CA VAL A 385 -15.78 -15.01 -11.84
C VAL A 385 -16.52 -15.01 -10.51
N LEU A 386 -17.27 -13.95 -10.17
CA LEU A 386 -18.10 -13.92 -8.95
C LEU A 386 -19.19 -14.99 -8.96
N MET A 387 -19.89 -15.16 -10.09
CA MET A 387 -20.88 -16.22 -10.26
C MET A 387 -20.27 -17.61 -10.18
N GLY A 388 -19.08 -17.83 -10.74
CA GLY A 388 -18.36 -19.10 -10.60
C GLY A 388 -17.91 -19.34 -9.16
N SER A 389 -17.39 -18.30 -8.50
CA SER A 389 -16.88 -18.37 -7.14
C SER A 389 -17.97 -18.74 -6.13
N GLN A 390 -19.24 -18.43 -6.37
CA GLN A 390 -20.32 -18.83 -5.45
C GLN A 390 -20.47 -20.35 -5.34
N PHE A 391 -20.07 -21.10 -6.38
CA PHE A 391 -20.13 -22.56 -6.42
C PHE A 391 -18.85 -23.23 -5.91
N THR A 392 -17.72 -22.51 -5.94
CA THR A 392 -16.41 -23.07 -5.55
C THR A 392 -15.92 -22.60 -4.19
N SER A 393 -16.44 -21.49 -3.66
CA SER A 393 -15.97 -20.90 -2.40
C SER A 393 -16.71 -21.45 -1.19
N TRP A 394 -16.00 -21.57 -0.07
CA TRP A 394 -16.57 -21.98 1.22
C TRP A 394 -17.72 -21.08 1.71
N ASP A 395 -17.63 -19.77 1.45
CA ASP A 395 -18.67 -18.78 1.83
C ASP A 395 -19.95 -18.87 0.98
N GLY A 396 -19.95 -19.68 -0.09
CA GLY A 396 -21.07 -19.84 -1.01
C GLY A 396 -21.61 -18.52 -1.55
N VAL A 397 -22.90 -18.29 -1.30
CA VAL A 397 -23.65 -17.10 -1.74
C VAL A 397 -23.17 -15.80 -1.07
N GLU A 398 -22.50 -15.85 0.09
CA GLU A 398 -22.02 -14.64 0.77
C GLU A 398 -20.91 -13.92 0.00
N THR A 399 -20.32 -14.58 -1.00
CA THR A 399 -19.33 -14.01 -1.91
C THR A 399 -19.85 -12.81 -2.70
N TRP A 400 -21.16 -12.71 -2.91
CA TRP A 400 -21.78 -11.54 -3.56
C TRP A 400 -21.58 -10.25 -2.76
N VAL A 401 -21.65 -10.34 -1.43
CA VAL A 401 -21.49 -9.19 -0.51
C VAL A 401 -20.03 -9.02 -0.10
N ARG A 402 -19.31 -10.11 0.19
CA ARG A 402 -17.90 -10.10 0.62
C ARG A 402 -16.94 -9.99 -0.57
N GLN A 403 -17.03 -8.87 -1.29
CA GLN A 403 -16.18 -8.61 -2.45
C GLN A 403 -14.81 -8.07 -2.03
N HIS A 404 -13.77 -8.89 -2.15
CA HIS A 404 -12.38 -8.53 -1.83
C HIS A 404 -11.84 -7.38 -2.68
N ALA A 405 -12.38 -7.18 -3.89
CA ALA A 405 -12.00 -6.04 -4.73
C ALA A 405 -12.40 -4.68 -4.10
N LEU A 406 -13.39 -4.65 -3.20
CA LEU A 406 -14.02 -3.41 -2.74
C LEU A 406 -14.02 -3.22 -1.23
N LEU A 407 -14.14 -4.32 -0.49
CA LEU A 407 -14.20 -4.37 0.97
C LEU A 407 -12.97 -5.07 1.55
N VAL A 408 -12.84 -4.95 2.87
CA VAL A 408 -11.76 -5.55 3.66
C VAL A 408 -11.91 -7.07 3.68
N PRO A 409 -10.83 -7.87 3.75
CA PRO A 409 -10.95 -9.30 4.00
C PRO A 409 -11.53 -9.43 5.40
N VAL A 410 -12.79 -9.85 5.48
CA VAL A 410 -13.37 -10.22 6.76
C VAL A 410 -12.62 -11.49 7.19
N PRO A 411 -11.99 -11.53 8.37
CA PRO A 411 -11.43 -12.78 8.86
C PRO A 411 -12.53 -13.84 8.79
N PHE A 412 -12.20 -15.01 8.25
CA PHE A 412 -13.11 -16.16 8.12
C PHE A 412 -13.43 -16.71 9.50
N VAL A 413 -14.09 -15.90 10.33
CA VAL A 413 -14.65 -16.34 11.58
C VAL A 413 -15.95 -17.03 11.19
N GLY A 414 -15.86 -18.34 10.97
CA GLY A 414 -17.01 -19.21 11.11
C GLY A 414 -17.51 -19.01 12.53
N VAL A 415 -18.62 -18.29 12.66
CA VAL A 415 -19.45 -18.36 13.85
C VAL A 415 -20.45 -19.48 13.61
#